data_AF-A0A5J4KIH9-F1
#
_entry.id   AF-A0A5J4KIH9-F1
#
_cell.length_a   1.000
_cell.length_b   1.000
_cell.length_c   1.000
_cell.angle_alpha   90.00
_cell.angle_beta   90.00
_cell.angle_gamma   90.00
#
_symmetry.space_group_name_H-M   'P 1'
#
loop_
_entity.id
_entity.type
_entity.pdbx_description
1 polymer ?
#
loop_
_entity_poly.entity_id
_entity_poly.type
_entity_poly.pdbx_seq_one_letter_code
_entity_poly.pdbx_strand_id
1 'polypeptide(L)'
;MTESPPVHDTVFSSEQLNKRFYNQFKSEHALALRQLHDVANSVNASTYITTLMLRIMVLYFLQAQGLLDNDPDYLFHHLQLVRQWSGPDCFYRGYLLPLFTALYTGQPMTVAPGINPGHLPHVEIPFFQLDPLESGSPQFLLVDAMFFRLFIFFSSYQWQLDNQLKPEKDTLQPSILAYIFEQHSDQKQTGTYYTQEDIALYVTGSTILPRLLLMVAEDRPEDFVECAPCWQLLRTQPERYISQSIRTMSYLPEETAYEYQQRHLHYHDLLNRLKTGSIYNIVDLITYNLNLQRFTTDILTTYHEPAFLLVFLQKLKQMTILDPTCGSGAFLLAAVQILQPLYTLCLERLDILIEDATLQGKVV
;
A
#
# COMPACT_ATOMS: atom_id res chain seq x y z
N MET A 1 -38.21 21.68 -26.85
CA MET A 1 -37.60 21.54 -25.51
C MET A 1 -36.11 21.43 -25.73
N THR A 2 -35.38 22.50 -25.43
CA THR A 2 -33.93 22.60 -25.58
C THR A 2 -33.28 21.85 -24.44
N GLU A 3 -32.60 20.74 -24.75
CA GLU A 3 -31.73 20.08 -23.79
C GLU A 3 -30.55 21.01 -23.48
N SER A 4 -30.37 21.31 -22.20
CA SER A 4 -29.18 21.98 -21.69
C SER A 4 -27.94 21.12 -21.98
N PRO A 5 -26.79 21.70 -22.32
CA PRO A 5 -25.58 20.94 -22.57
C PRO A 5 -25.14 20.24 -21.27
N PRO A 6 -24.46 19.08 -21.36
CA PRO A 6 -23.93 18.41 -20.17
C PRO A 6 -22.94 19.35 -19.50
N VAL A 7 -23.17 19.65 -18.23
CA VAL A 7 -22.18 20.29 -17.37
C VAL A 7 -21.01 19.32 -17.32
N HIS A 8 -19.92 19.67 -18.00
CA HIS A 8 -18.63 19.04 -17.78
C HIS A 8 -18.20 19.38 -16.35
N ASP A 9 -18.69 18.61 -15.38
CA ASP A 9 -17.98 18.42 -14.12
C ASP A 9 -16.59 17.93 -14.53
N THR A 10 -15.60 18.81 -14.50
CA THR A 10 -14.21 18.46 -14.74
C THR A 10 -13.78 17.55 -13.60
N VAL A 11 -13.97 16.25 -13.78
CA VAL A 11 -13.36 15.22 -12.96
C VAL A 11 -11.86 15.40 -13.13
N PHE A 12 -11.19 15.98 -12.13
CA PHE A 12 -9.73 16.00 -12.13
C PHE A 12 -9.27 14.54 -12.06
N SER A 13 -8.35 14.15 -12.95
CA SER A 13 -7.69 12.87 -12.77
C SER A 13 -6.90 12.90 -11.45
N SER A 14 -6.79 11.77 -10.76
CA SER A 14 -5.98 11.65 -9.53
C SER A 14 -4.57 12.25 -9.71
N GLU A 15 -3.99 12.07 -10.90
CA GLU A 15 -2.70 12.67 -11.27
C GLU A 15 -2.72 14.22 -11.28
N GLN A 16 -3.78 14.85 -11.80
CA GLN A 16 -3.90 16.32 -11.81
C GLN A 16 -4.03 16.88 -10.39
N LEU A 17 -4.78 16.20 -9.52
CA LEU A 17 -4.89 16.55 -8.10
C LEU A 17 -3.53 16.44 -7.41
N ASN A 18 -2.83 15.32 -7.60
CA ASN A 18 -1.50 15.08 -7.04
C ASN A 18 -0.49 16.14 -7.50
N LYS A 19 -0.51 16.50 -8.80
CA LYS A 19 0.33 17.56 -9.36
C LYS A 19 0.03 18.92 -8.74
N ARG A 20 -1.25 19.26 -8.57
CA ARG A 20 -1.67 20.52 -7.93
C ARG A 20 -1.19 20.58 -6.49
N PHE A 21 -1.43 19.53 -5.70
CA PHE A 21 -0.95 19.42 -4.33
C PHE A 21 0.57 19.57 -4.25
N TYR A 22 1.30 18.84 -5.08
CA TYR A 22 2.76 18.88 -5.09
C TYR A 22 3.33 20.26 -5.39
N ASN A 23 2.74 21.01 -6.34
CA ASN A 23 3.19 22.38 -6.63
C ASN A 23 3.01 23.34 -5.44
N GLN A 24 1.91 23.20 -4.70
CA GLN A 24 1.69 23.97 -3.47
C GLN A 24 2.63 23.49 -2.35
N PHE A 25 2.81 22.18 -2.19
CA PHE A 25 3.77 21.58 -1.26
C PHE A 25 5.18 22.16 -1.47
N LYS A 26 5.67 22.26 -2.72
CA LYS A 26 6.98 22.89 -3.02
C LYS A 26 7.04 24.36 -2.62
N SER A 27 5.93 25.09 -2.81
CA SER A 27 5.85 26.51 -2.49
C SER A 27 5.92 26.72 -0.97
N GLU A 28 5.17 25.92 -0.21
CA GLU A 28 5.20 25.93 1.26
C GLU A 28 6.54 25.45 1.83
N HIS A 29 7.14 24.42 1.22
CA HIS A 29 8.48 23.95 1.56
C HIS A 29 9.53 25.06 1.43
N ALA A 30 9.54 25.75 0.29
CA ALA A 30 10.48 26.85 0.04
C ALA A 30 10.30 28.02 1.04
N LEU A 31 9.07 28.28 1.48
CA LEU A 31 8.77 29.29 2.49
C LEU A 31 9.25 28.87 3.89
N ALA A 32 8.98 27.63 4.28
CA ALA A 32 9.43 27.06 5.55
C ALA A 32 10.97 27.03 5.63
N LEU A 33 11.64 26.66 4.53
CA LEU A 33 13.10 26.63 4.45
C LEU A 33 13.72 28.03 4.62
N ARG A 34 13.11 29.08 4.05
CA ARG A 34 13.59 30.47 4.23
C ARG A 34 13.56 30.91 5.70
N GLN A 35 12.64 30.40 6.49
CA GLN A 35 12.54 30.72 7.92
C GLN A 35 13.61 30.01 8.77
N LEU A 36 14.22 28.93 8.26
CA LEU A 36 15.26 28.15 8.94
C LEU A 36 16.70 28.53 8.55
N HIS A 37 16.89 29.36 7.53
CA HIS A 37 18.20 29.60 6.91
C HIS A 37 19.24 30.24 7.86
N ASP A 38 18.83 30.77 9.01
CA ASP A 38 19.73 31.33 10.03
C ASP A 38 20.28 30.30 11.03
N VAL A 39 19.78 29.05 11.04
CA VAL A 39 20.00 28.10 12.17
C VAL A 39 20.75 26.81 11.80
N ALA A 40 20.81 26.41 10.52
CA ALA A 40 21.42 25.14 10.13
C ALA A 40 22.11 25.18 8.75
N ASN A 41 23.16 24.37 8.58
CA ASN A 41 23.76 24.08 7.26
C ASN A 41 22.64 23.71 6.27
N SER A 42 22.58 24.40 5.12
CA SER A 42 21.41 24.41 4.21
C SER A 42 20.92 23.04 3.75
N VAL A 43 21.82 22.05 3.64
CA VAL A 43 21.48 20.69 3.21
C VAL A 43 20.67 19.93 4.26
N ASN A 44 21.00 20.07 5.55
CA ASN A 44 20.28 19.36 6.61
C ASN A 44 18.89 19.99 6.85
N ALA A 45 18.77 21.31 6.67
CA ALA A 45 17.50 22.02 6.84
C ALA A 45 16.45 21.64 5.78
N SER A 46 16.85 21.48 4.52
CA SER A 46 15.94 21.09 3.44
C SER A 46 15.36 19.69 3.65
N THR A 47 16.22 18.71 3.97
CA THR A 47 15.80 17.34 4.29
C THR A 47 14.87 17.32 5.50
N TYR A 48 15.20 18.10 6.53
CA TYR A 48 14.38 18.20 7.72
C TYR A 48 12.99 18.76 7.45
N ILE A 49 12.86 19.86 6.70
CA ILE A 49 11.55 20.43 6.34
C ILE A 49 10.73 19.43 5.53
N THR A 50 11.35 18.69 4.61
CA THR A 50 10.66 17.62 3.89
C THR A 50 10.11 16.58 4.86
N THR A 51 10.93 16.09 5.79
CA THR A 51 10.50 15.13 6.82
C THR A 51 9.37 15.69 7.67
N LEU A 52 9.47 16.94 8.14
CA LEU A 52 8.44 17.59 8.95
C LEU A 52 7.10 17.70 8.20
N MET A 53 7.13 18.14 6.93
CA MET A 53 5.93 18.26 6.12
C MET A 53 5.31 16.88 5.83
N LEU A 54 6.12 15.84 5.62
CA LEU A 54 5.63 14.47 5.48
C LEU A 54 4.99 13.95 6.77
N ARG A 55 5.58 14.25 7.95
CA ARG A 55 4.97 13.92 9.25
C ARG A 55 3.61 14.60 9.42
N ILE A 56 3.52 15.89 9.08
CA ILE A 56 2.25 16.63 9.12
C ILE A 56 1.24 16.00 8.16
N MET A 57 1.66 15.62 6.95
CA MET A 57 0.80 14.94 5.99
C MET A 57 0.24 13.63 6.53
N VAL A 58 1.07 12.81 7.19
CA VAL A 58 0.60 11.57 7.85
C VAL A 58 -0.43 11.89 8.93
N LEU A 59 -0.20 12.92 9.75
CA LEU A 59 -1.18 13.36 10.75
C LEU A 59 -2.51 13.78 10.11
N TYR A 60 -2.48 14.43 8.94
CA TYR A 60 -3.70 14.78 8.18
C TYR A 60 -4.49 13.55 7.72
N PHE A 61 -3.80 12.48 7.28
CA PHE A 61 -4.46 11.21 7.02
C PHE A 61 -5.07 10.60 8.29
N LEU A 62 -4.37 10.68 9.43
CA LEU A 62 -4.87 10.13 10.70
C LEU A 62 -6.11 10.89 11.22
N GLN A 63 -6.07 12.23 11.28
CA GLN A 63 -7.23 13.04 11.75
C GLN A 63 -8.45 12.85 10.85
N ALA A 64 -8.26 12.75 9.54
CA ALA A 64 -9.38 12.56 8.60
C ALA A 64 -10.08 11.20 8.77
N GLN A 65 -9.39 10.20 9.31
CA GLN A 65 -9.96 8.90 9.67
C GLN A 65 -10.47 8.85 11.12
N GLY A 66 -10.47 9.97 11.84
CA GLY A 66 -10.86 10.05 13.25
C GLY A 66 -9.85 9.41 14.21
N LEU A 67 -8.64 9.08 13.73
CA LEU A 67 -7.63 8.41 14.54
C LEU A 67 -6.90 9.36 15.50
N LEU A 68 -7.11 10.67 15.42
CA LEU A 68 -6.60 11.64 16.39
C LEU A 68 -7.76 12.17 17.22
N ASP A 69 -8.12 11.43 18.28
CA ASP A 69 -9.23 11.74 19.20
C ASP A 69 -10.61 12.00 18.54
N ASN A 70 -10.88 11.41 17.37
CA ASN A 70 -12.05 11.70 16.55
C ASN A 70 -12.21 13.18 16.15
N ASP A 71 -11.14 13.96 16.21
CA ASP A 71 -11.14 15.38 15.84
C ASP A 71 -10.60 15.56 14.41
N PRO A 72 -11.44 15.95 13.43
CA PRO A 72 -10.99 16.17 12.05
C PRO A 72 -10.10 17.41 11.91
N ASP A 73 -10.06 18.29 12.91
CA ASP A 73 -9.25 19.52 12.95
C ASP A 73 -8.20 19.49 14.07
N TYR A 74 -7.85 18.27 14.53
CA TYR A 74 -6.99 18.00 15.69
C TYR A 74 -5.77 18.91 15.80
N LEU A 75 -4.99 19.04 14.71
CA LEU A 75 -3.75 19.82 14.72
C LEU A 75 -4.01 21.32 14.89
N PHE A 76 -5.07 21.84 14.27
CA PHE A 76 -5.40 23.26 14.35
C PHE A 76 -5.93 23.62 15.74
N HIS A 77 -6.82 22.80 16.29
CA HIS A 77 -7.32 22.97 17.67
C HIS A 77 -6.18 22.93 18.69
N HIS A 78 -5.26 21.97 18.57
CA HIS A 78 -4.14 21.86 19.49
C HIS A 78 -3.10 22.99 19.34
N LEU A 79 -2.88 23.49 18.12
CA LEU A 79 -2.08 24.71 17.91
C LEU A 79 -2.66 25.91 18.65
N GLN A 80 -3.98 26.10 18.58
CA GLN A 80 -4.66 27.17 19.30
C GLN A 80 -4.60 26.98 20.83
N LEU A 81 -4.84 25.76 21.32
CA LEU A 81 -4.77 25.43 22.74
C LEU A 81 -3.37 25.67 23.31
N VAL A 82 -2.32 25.17 22.65
CA VAL A 82 -0.95 25.37 23.11
C VAL A 82 -0.59 26.84 23.13
N ARG A 83 -0.99 27.60 22.11
CA ARG A 83 -0.75 29.05 22.07
C ARG A 83 -1.46 29.79 23.20
N GLN A 84 -2.66 29.35 23.59
CA GLN A 84 -3.42 29.94 24.69
C GLN A 84 -2.81 29.63 26.07
N TRP A 85 -2.36 28.39 26.29
CA TRP A 85 -1.91 27.93 27.61
C TRP A 85 -0.40 28.10 27.84
N SER A 86 0.42 27.94 26.80
CA SER A 86 1.88 27.97 26.87
C SER A 86 2.50 29.23 26.27
N GLY A 87 1.73 30.01 25.52
CA GLY A 87 2.19 31.22 24.82
C GLY A 87 2.61 30.98 23.37
N PRO A 88 3.00 32.04 22.64
CA PRO A 88 3.37 31.96 21.23
C PRO A 88 4.65 31.14 21.02
N ASP A 89 4.74 30.51 19.84
CA ASP A 89 5.90 29.77 19.32
C ASP A 89 6.32 28.56 20.20
N CYS A 90 5.35 28.03 20.94
CA CYS A 90 5.52 26.87 21.81
C CYS A 90 4.94 25.58 21.20
N PHE A 91 4.18 25.66 20.11
CA PHE A 91 3.47 24.50 19.57
C PHE A 91 4.39 23.35 19.14
N TYR A 92 5.44 23.67 18.38
CA TYR A 92 6.31 22.65 17.82
C TYR A 92 6.99 21.79 18.90
N ARG A 93 7.67 22.44 19.86
CA ARG A 93 8.38 21.73 20.93
C ARG A 93 7.47 21.26 22.06
N GLY A 94 6.51 22.09 22.44
CA GLY A 94 5.61 21.82 23.55
C GLY A 94 4.55 20.78 23.24
N TYR A 95 4.30 20.48 21.96
CA TYR A 95 3.21 19.61 21.56
C TYR A 95 3.52 18.70 20.36
N LEU A 96 3.95 19.25 19.22
CA LEU A 96 4.08 18.46 17.99
C LEU A 96 5.20 17.39 18.08
N LEU A 97 6.34 17.72 18.68
CA LEU A 97 7.42 16.76 18.94
C LEU A 97 7.03 15.64 19.92
N PRO A 98 6.43 15.95 21.09
CA PRO A 98 5.84 14.93 21.95
C PRO A 98 4.81 14.05 21.23
N LEU A 99 3.96 14.63 20.37
CA LEU A 99 2.97 13.89 19.60
C LEU A 99 3.64 12.86 18.67
N PHE A 100 4.66 13.24 17.90
CA PHE A 100 5.40 12.30 17.05
C PHE A 100 5.98 11.15 17.88
N THR A 101 6.58 11.46 19.02
CA THR A 101 7.15 10.45 19.92
C THR A 101 6.08 9.52 20.48
N ALA A 102 4.92 10.05 20.86
CA ALA A 102 3.78 9.27 21.37
C ALA A 102 3.28 8.29 20.31
N LEU A 103 3.06 8.78 19.09
CA LEU A 103 2.60 7.95 17.97
C LEU A 103 3.61 6.86 17.66
N TYR A 104 4.91 7.16 17.68
CA TYR A 104 5.96 6.19 17.37
C TYR A 104 6.18 5.13 18.46
N THR A 105 6.05 5.49 19.74
CA THR A 105 6.39 4.62 20.88
C THR A 105 5.18 3.99 21.57
N GLY A 106 3.98 4.50 21.30
CA GLY A 106 2.75 4.12 21.99
C GLY A 106 2.70 4.59 23.45
N GLN A 107 3.68 5.38 23.89
CA GLN A 107 3.71 5.93 25.24
C GLN A 107 2.89 7.22 25.33
N PRO A 108 2.25 7.50 26.46
CA PRO A 108 1.52 8.74 26.64
C PRO A 108 2.47 9.95 26.54
N MET A 109 2.05 10.99 25.83
CA MET A 109 2.83 12.24 25.74
C MET A 109 2.67 13.10 26.99
N THR A 110 3.78 13.71 27.41
CA THR A 110 3.78 14.74 28.44
C THR A 110 3.59 16.11 27.80
N VAL A 111 2.50 16.78 28.13
CA VAL A 111 2.17 18.14 27.67
C VAL A 111 1.97 19.10 28.84
N ALA A 112 1.90 20.39 28.55
CA ALA A 112 1.64 21.41 29.55
C ALA A 112 0.31 21.16 30.30
N PRO A 113 0.21 21.52 31.59
CA PRO A 113 -1.01 21.35 32.37
C PRO A 113 -2.20 22.05 31.71
N GLY A 114 -3.32 21.34 31.54
CA GLY A 114 -4.53 21.87 30.89
C GLY A 114 -4.67 21.50 29.41
N ILE A 115 -3.64 20.89 28.81
CA ILE A 115 -3.71 20.34 27.46
C ILE A 115 -3.97 18.84 27.57
N ASN A 116 -5.00 18.34 26.89
CA ASN A 116 -5.30 16.92 26.80
C ASN A 116 -5.10 16.46 25.35
N PRO A 117 -4.16 15.53 25.07
CA PRO A 117 -3.96 15.00 23.71
C PRO A 117 -5.06 14.02 23.26
N GLY A 118 -5.95 13.58 24.16
CA GLY A 118 -7.02 12.65 23.80
C GLY A 118 -6.50 11.24 23.46
N HIS A 119 -7.29 10.48 22.70
CA HIS A 119 -6.94 9.13 22.28
C HIS A 119 -6.00 9.13 21.07
N LEU A 120 -4.82 8.52 21.25
CA LEU A 120 -3.78 8.41 20.21
C LEU A 120 -3.48 6.95 19.84
N PRO A 121 -3.36 6.63 18.55
CA PRO A 121 -3.00 5.30 18.07
C PRO A 121 -1.49 5.10 18.17
N HIS A 122 -1.08 3.83 18.20
CA HIS A 122 0.31 3.47 18.01
C HIS A 122 0.59 3.29 16.52
N VAL A 123 1.52 4.08 15.99
CA VAL A 123 1.89 4.16 14.58
C VAL A 123 3.42 4.12 14.47
N GLU A 124 3.97 2.91 14.35
CA GLU A 124 5.42 2.64 14.23
C GLU A 124 5.97 3.03 12.83
N ILE A 125 5.66 4.23 12.35
CA ILE A 125 6.21 4.74 11.11
C ILE A 125 7.57 5.39 11.41
N PRO A 126 8.68 4.94 10.78
CA PRO A 126 10.02 5.48 11.04
C PRO A 126 10.13 7.00 10.86
N PHE A 127 9.27 7.60 10.02
CA PHE A 127 9.21 9.05 9.89
C PHE A 127 8.99 9.78 11.20
N PHE A 128 8.30 9.21 12.20
CA PHE A 128 8.05 9.85 13.49
C PHE A 128 9.20 9.73 14.51
N GLN A 129 10.29 9.03 14.16
CA GLN A 129 11.48 8.96 15.01
C GLN A 129 12.10 10.36 15.22
N LEU A 130 12.63 10.61 16.41
CA LEU A 130 13.27 11.89 16.72
C LEU A 130 14.49 12.13 15.81
N ASP A 131 14.52 13.27 15.11
CA ASP A 131 15.64 13.66 14.25
C ASP A 131 16.76 14.31 15.10
N PRO A 132 18.05 14.08 14.77
CA PRO A 132 19.17 14.69 15.50
C PRO A 132 19.08 16.21 15.67
N LEU A 133 18.50 16.94 14.69
CA LEU A 133 18.29 18.39 14.78
C LEU A 133 17.31 18.80 15.89
N GLU A 134 16.39 17.89 16.25
CA GLU A 134 15.32 18.13 17.23
C GLU A 134 15.83 17.97 18.66
N SER A 135 16.84 17.13 18.86
CA SER A 135 17.42 16.82 20.18
C SER A 135 18.55 17.77 20.61
N GLY A 136 19.26 18.39 19.67
CA GLY A 136 20.58 19.00 19.94
C GLY A 136 20.68 20.52 19.98
N SER A 137 19.66 21.29 19.60
CA SER A 137 19.84 22.74 19.36
C SER A 137 18.71 23.60 19.94
N PRO A 138 18.87 24.24 21.11
CA PRO A 138 17.86 25.15 21.67
C PRO A 138 17.49 26.30 20.71
N GLN A 139 18.34 26.62 19.74
CA GLN A 139 18.12 27.63 18.69
C GLN A 139 17.21 27.15 17.53
N PHE A 140 16.91 25.86 17.42
CA PHE A 140 15.97 25.32 16.44
C PHE A 140 14.52 25.60 16.88
N LEU A 141 14.04 26.81 16.57
CA LEU A 141 12.70 27.28 16.86
C LEU A 141 11.89 27.39 15.57
N LEU A 142 10.77 26.67 15.51
CA LEU A 142 9.78 26.81 14.46
C LEU A 142 8.60 27.61 15.02
N VAL A 143 8.34 28.76 14.40
CA VAL A 143 7.29 29.69 14.84
C VAL A 143 5.89 29.16 14.53
N ASP A 144 4.91 29.48 15.37
CA ASP A 144 3.52 29.04 15.22
C ASP A 144 2.92 29.48 13.88
N ALA A 145 3.35 30.65 13.37
CA ALA A 145 2.91 31.19 12.08
C ALA A 145 3.23 30.26 10.90
N MET A 146 4.30 29.45 10.99
CA MET A 146 4.61 28.42 9.99
C MET A 146 3.53 27.34 9.99
N PHE A 147 3.17 26.83 11.17
CA PHE A 147 2.17 25.76 11.30
C PHE A 147 0.77 26.24 10.93
N PHE A 148 0.38 27.46 11.27
CA PHE A 148 -0.87 28.04 10.76
C PHE A 148 -0.93 28.01 9.23
N ARG A 149 0.15 28.40 8.55
CA ARG A 149 0.20 28.40 7.08
C ARG A 149 0.14 26.97 6.53
N LEU A 150 0.93 26.06 7.07
CA LEU A 150 0.91 24.66 6.67
C LEU A 150 -0.48 24.07 6.87
N PHE A 151 -1.13 24.30 8.00
CA PHE A 151 -2.45 23.73 8.29
C PHE A 151 -3.55 24.32 7.40
N ILE A 152 -3.47 25.61 7.04
CA ILE A 152 -4.35 26.21 6.02
C ILE A 152 -4.14 25.52 4.66
N PHE A 153 -2.89 25.24 4.29
CA PHE A 153 -2.59 24.50 3.06
C PHE A 153 -3.15 23.07 3.10
N PHE A 154 -2.81 22.28 4.11
CA PHE A 154 -3.23 20.89 4.21
C PHE A 154 -4.77 20.75 4.34
N SER A 155 -5.43 21.64 5.08
CA SER A 155 -6.91 21.65 5.20
C SER A 155 -7.63 22.06 3.92
N SER A 156 -6.93 22.59 2.91
CA SER A 156 -7.53 22.88 1.59
C SER A 156 -7.74 21.64 0.71
N TYR A 157 -7.37 20.46 1.22
CA TYR A 157 -7.51 19.17 0.57
C TYR A 157 -8.30 18.20 1.43
N GLN A 158 -9.00 17.27 0.79
CA GLN A 158 -9.62 16.12 1.45
C GLN A 158 -8.62 14.97 1.53
N TRP A 159 -8.63 14.23 2.65
CA TRP A 159 -7.65 13.18 2.95
C TRP A 159 -8.36 11.87 3.23
N GLN A 160 -7.95 10.78 2.57
CA GLN A 160 -8.58 9.47 2.77
C GLN A 160 -7.58 8.35 2.58
N LEU A 161 -7.67 7.31 3.41
CA LEU A 161 -6.92 6.06 3.21
C LEU A 161 -7.61 5.18 2.16
N ASP A 162 -6.87 4.22 1.58
CA ASP A 162 -7.33 3.32 0.50
C ASP A 162 -8.36 2.26 0.93
N ASN A 163 -9.14 2.54 1.98
CA ASN A 163 -10.10 1.61 2.56
C ASN A 163 -11.49 1.63 1.90
N GLN A 164 -11.76 2.55 0.94
CA GLN A 164 -13.05 2.64 0.27
C GLN A 164 -13.02 2.18 -1.19
N LEU A 165 -14.08 1.46 -1.59
CA LEU A 165 -14.29 0.92 -2.95
C LEU A 165 -14.27 1.99 -4.05
N LYS A 166 -14.55 3.26 -3.70
CA LYS A 166 -14.37 4.42 -4.56
C LYS A 166 -13.92 5.60 -3.70
N PRO A 167 -12.81 6.28 -4.05
CA PRO A 167 -12.45 7.52 -3.39
C PRO A 167 -13.53 8.58 -3.66
N GLU A 168 -13.76 9.44 -2.68
CA GLU A 168 -14.56 10.65 -2.92
C GLU A 168 -13.89 11.54 -3.98
N LYS A 169 -14.68 12.41 -4.62
CA LYS A 169 -14.14 13.35 -5.63
C LYS A 169 -13.11 14.27 -4.96
N ASP A 170 -12.01 14.52 -5.66
CA ASP A 170 -10.94 15.45 -5.26
C ASP A 170 -10.24 15.12 -3.92
N THR A 171 -10.12 13.84 -3.60
CA THR A 171 -9.51 13.35 -2.35
C THR A 171 -8.09 12.84 -2.57
N LEU A 172 -7.17 13.28 -1.71
CA LEU A 172 -5.79 12.78 -1.67
C LEU A 172 -5.74 11.42 -0.95
N GLN A 173 -5.03 10.50 -1.59
CA GLN A 173 -4.78 9.14 -1.11
C GLN A 173 -3.28 8.96 -0.82
N PRO A 174 -2.87 7.91 -0.08
CA PRO A 174 -1.46 7.64 0.21
C PRO A 174 -0.54 7.59 -1.02
N SER A 175 -1.07 7.35 -2.22
CA SER A 175 -0.35 7.45 -3.50
C SER A 175 0.34 8.80 -3.72
N ILE A 176 -0.09 9.89 -3.07
CA ILE A 176 0.60 11.18 -3.10
C ILE A 176 2.04 11.10 -2.58
N LEU A 177 2.33 10.18 -1.64
CA LEU A 177 3.68 9.95 -1.12
C LEU A 177 4.62 9.46 -2.23
N ALA A 178 4.15 8.53 -3.06
CA ALA A 178 4.91 8.03 -4.21
C ALA A 178 5.16 9.16 -5.21
N TYR A 179 4.14 9.97 -5.50
CA TYR A 179 4.27 11.13 -6.38
C TYR A 179 5.33 12.13 -5.86
N ILE A 180 5.31 12.47 -4.57
CA ILE A 180 6.32 13.37 -3.97
C ILE A 180 7.73 12.76 -4.08
N PHE A 181 7.87 11.47 -3.78
CA PHE A 181 9.15 10.76 -3.84
C PHE A 181 9.75 10.76 -5.25
N GLU A 182 8.93 10.50 -6.26
CA GLU A 182 9.34 10.51 -7.67
C GLU A 182 9.80 11.88 -8.12
N GLN A 183 9.15 12.95 -7.67
CA GLN A 183 9.50 14.31 -8.05
C GLN A 183 10.73 14.84 -7.29
N HIS A 184 11.07 14.23 -6.15
CA HIS A 184 12.30 14.53 -5.39
C HIS A 184 13.51 13.73 -5.87
N SER A 185 13.30 12.63 -6.59
CA SER A 185 14.38 11.83 -7.19
C SER A 185 14.78 12.42 -8.54
N ASP A 186 16.09 12.49 -8.84
CA ASP A 186 16.59 12.87 -10.16
C ASP A 186 16.28 11.77 -11.19
N GLN A 187 15.03 11.72 -11.66
CA GLN A 187 14.45 10.64 -12.50
C GLN A 187 15.32 10.24 -13.70
N LYS A 188 16.04 11.21 -14.30
CA LYS A 188 16.91 10.97 -15.47
C LYS A 188 18.23 10.29 -15.14
N GLN A 189 18.73 10.41 -13.91
CA GLN A 189 19.97 9.76 -13.46
C GLN A 189 19.70 8.43 -12.74
N THR A 190 18.58 8.33 -12.00
CA THR A 190 18.26 7.15 -11.19
C THR A 190 17.34 6.15 -11.88
N GLY A 191 16.65 6.53 -12.97
CA GLY A 191 15.68 5.66 -13.65
C GLY A 191 14.46 5.30 -12.80
N THR A 192 14.19 6.04 -11.74
CA THR A 192 13.10 5.80 -10.79
C THR A 192 11.78 6.32 -11.34
N TYR A 193 11.00 5.43 -11.94
CA TYR A 193 9.62 5.68 -12.38
C TYR A 193 8.64 4.89 -11.52
N TYR A 194 7.46 5.46 -11.27
CA TYR A 194 6.36 4.72 -10.66
C TYR A 194 5.97 3.52 -11.52
N THR A 195 5.86 2.36 -10.90
CA THR A 195 5.16 1.23 -11.50
C THR A 195 3.71 1.31 -11.04
N GLN A 196 2.76 1.41 -11.98
CA GLN A 196 1.33 1.36 -11.67
C GLN A 196 0.98 0.09 -10.90
N GLU A 197 -0.05 0.16 -10.05
CA GLU A 197 -0.41 -0.93 -9.13
C GLU A 197 -0.71 -2.24 -9.87
N ASP A 198 -1.36 -2.18 -11.03
CA ASP A 198 -1.67 -3.35 -11.85
C ASP A 198 -0.41 -4.04 -12.41
N ILE A 199 0.57 -3.26 -12.88
CA ILE A 199 1.86 -3.76 -13.35
C ILE A 199 2.65 -4.33 -12.16
N ALA A 200 2.65 -3.66 -11.01
CA ALA A 200 3.33 -4.13 -9.81
C ALA A 200 2.73 -5.49 -9.37
N LEU A 201 1.41 -5.58 -9.24
CA LEU A 201 0.69 -6.81 -8.93
C LEU A 201 1.01 -7.94 -9.92
N TYR A 202 1.03 -7.64 -11.22
CA TYR A 202 1.34 -8.62 -12.24
C TYR A 202 2.77 -9.17 -12.08
N VAL A 203 3.78 -8.30 -12.03
CA VAL A 203 5.19 -8.70 -11.93
C VAL A 203 5.44 -9.45 -10.62
N THR A 204 4.88 -8.95 -9.52
CA THR A 204 5.00 -9.58 -8.20
C THR A 204 4.36 -10.96 -8.18
N GLY A 205 3.12 -11.10 -8.67
CA GLY A 205 2.41 -12.39 -8.71
C GLY A 205 3.13 -13.43 -9.56
N SER A 206 3.63 -13.02 -10.73
CA SER A 206 4.37 -13.87 -11.66
C SER A 206 5.80 -14.21 -11.19
N THR A 207 6.30 -13.55 -10.15
CA THR A 207 7.64 -13.81 -9.58
C THR A 207 7.56 -14.59 -8.27
N ILE A 208 6.73 -14.12 -7.34
CA ILE A 208 6.66 -14.65 -5.97
C ILE A 208 5.93 -15.99 -5.93
N LEU A 209 4.75 -16.09 -6.56
CA LEU A 209 3.93 -17.29 -6.45
C LEU A 209 4.61 -18.53 -7.05
N PRO A 210 5.25 -18.47 -8.23
CA PRO A 210 5.99 -19.62 -8.73
C PRO A 210 7.13 -20.02 -7.81
N ARG A 211 7.89 -19.06 -7.26
CA ARG A 211 8.98 -19.38 -6.34
C ARG A 211 8.44 -20.07 -5.08
N LEU A 212 7.36 -19.56 -4.50
CA LEU A 212 6.73 -20.14 -3.33
C LEU A 212 6.24 -21.57 -3.60
N LEU A 213 5.56 -21.80 -4.73
CA LEU A 213 5.11 -23.13 -5.13
C LEU A 213 6.28 -24.09 -5.36
N LEU A 214 7.37 -23.62 -5.98
CA LEU A 214 8.59 -24.42 -6.16
C LEU A 214 9.24 -24.77 -4.81
N MET A 215 9.28 -23.84 -3.85
CA MET A 215 9.77 -24.12 -2.48
C MET A 215 8.93 -25.19 -1.77
N VAL A 216 7.62 -25.20 -2.01
CA VAL A 216 6.74 -26.25 -1.45
C VAL A 216 6.97 -27.58 -2.16
N ALA A 217 7.12 -27.56 -3.48
CA ALA A 217 7.41 -28.76 -4.29
C ALA A 217 8.78 -29.39 -3.97
N GLU A 218 9.76 -28.61 -3.48
CA GLU A 218 11.04 -29.14 -2.97
C GLU A 218 10.84 -30.07 -1.76
N ASP A 219 9.90 -29.76 -0.87
CA ASP A 219 9.61 -30.56 0.34
C ASP A 219 8.50 -31.60 0.12
N ARG A 220 7.62 -31.36 -0.86
CA ARG A 220 6.45 -32.19 -1.18
C ARG A 220 6.30 -32.42 -2.69
N PRO A 221 7.26 -33.13 -3.33
CA PRO A 221 7.24 -33.34 -4.78
C PRO A 221 6.02 -34.15 -5.26
N GLU A 222 5.50 -35.05 -4.44
CA GLU A 222 4.32 -35.89 -4.73
C GLU A 222 3.06 -35.06 -5.01
N ASP A 223 2.96 -33.85 -4.47
CA ASP A 223 1.81 -32.97 -4.68
C ASP A 223 1.87 -32.19 -6.00
N PHE A 224 2.98 -32.31 -6.74
CA PHE A 224 3.21 -31.57 -7.99
C PHE A 224 3.66 -32.47 -9.15
N VAL A 225 3.69 -33.79 -9.00
CA VAL A 225 3.88 -34.72 -10.13
C VAL A 225 2.76 -34.56 -11.16
N GLU A 226 2.98 -34.99 -12.42
CA GLU A 226 2.02 -34.79 -13.53
C GLU A 226 0.59 -35.28 -13.22
N CYS A 227 0.46 -36.36 -12.45
CA CYS A 227 -0.82 -36.93 -12.04
C CYS A 227 -1.40 -36.34 -10.74
N ALA A 228 -0.77 -35.32 -10.15
CA ALA A 228 -1.18 -34.76 -8.87
C ALA A 228 -2.56 -34.08 -8.96
N PRO A 229 -3.37 -34.11 -7.88
CA PRO A 229 -4.71 -33.53 -7.86
C PRO A 229 -4.75 -32.04 -8.18
N CYS A 230 -3.69 -31.29 -7.87
CA CYS A 230 -3.61 -29.85 -8.18
C CYS A 230 -3.78 -29.57 -9.68
N TRP A 231 -3.22 -30.39 -10.57
CA TRP A 231 -3.34 -30.21 -12.02
C TRP A 231 -4.73 -30.57 -12.55
N GLN A 232 -5.48 -31.39 -11.82
CA GLN A 232 -6.87 -31.68 -12.16
C GLN A 232 -7.76 -30.45 -12.00
N LEU A 233 -7.42 -29.50 -11.10
CA LEU A 233 -8.13 -28.24 -10.95
C LEU A 233 -8.17 -27.45 -12.27
N LEU A 234 -7.04 -27.41 -12.99
CA LEU A 234 -6.93 -26.77 -14.29
C LEU A 234 -7.88 -27.38 -15.34
N ARG A 235 -8.15 -28.68 -15.24
CA ARG A 235 -9.02 -29.41 -16.19
C ARG A 235 -10.51 -29.22 -15.85
N THR A 236 -10.86 -29.15 -14.56
CA THR A 236 -12.27 -29.08 -14.13
C THR A 236 -12.87 -27.70 -14.33
N GLN A 237 -12.11 -26.62 -14.09
CA GLN A 237 -12.56 -25.24 -14.26
C GLN A 237 -11.52 -24.37 -15.00
N PRO A 238 -11.17 -24.71 -16.26
CA PRO A 238 -10.03 -24.09 -16.96
C PRO A 238 -10.17 -22.58 -17.13
N GLU A 239 -11.38 -22.10 -17.43
CA GLU A 239 -11.64 -20.67 -17.66
C GLU A 239 -11.33 -19.81 -16.43
N ARG A 240 -11.31 -20.39 -15.21
CA ARG A 240 -11.01 -19.64 -13.99
C ARG A 240 -9.55 -19.22 -13.89
N TYR A 241 -8.66 -19.93 -14.59
CA TYR A 241 -7.22 -19.68 -14.59
C TYR A 241 -6.77 -18.80 -15.76
N ILE A 242 -7.68 -18.43 -16.67
CA ILE A 242 -7.40 -17.54 -17.79
C ILE A 242 -7.83 -16.12 -17.39
N SER A 243 -6.98 -15.12 -17.67
CA SER A 243 -7.25 -13.72 -17.32
C SER A 243 -8.49 -13.18 -18.03
N GLN A 244 -9.18 -12.23 -17.39
CA GLN A 244 -10.42 -11.66 -17.92
C GLN A 244 -10.25 -11.04 -19.32
N SER A 245 -9.14 -10.36 -19.56
CA SER A 245 -8.83 -9.74 -20.86
C SER A 245 -8.79 -10.78 -21.99
N ILE A 246 -8.16 -11.94 -21.76
CA ILE A 246 -8.10 -13.02 -22.75
C ILE A 246 -9.47 -13.65 -22.98
N ARG A 247 -10.29 -13.82 -21.92
CA ARG A 247 -11.64 -14.40 -22.01
C ARG A 247 -12.70 -13.47 -22.62
N THR A 248 -12.40 -12.19 -22.80
CA THR A 248 -13.41 -11.21 -23.20
C THR A 248 -13.86 -11.47 -24.64
N MET A 249 -15.17 -11.60 -24.87
CA MET A 249 -15.71 -11.91 -26.21
C MET A 249 -15.96 -10.67 -27.07
N SER A 250 -15.80 -9.47 -26.50
CA SER A 250 -15.88 -8.19 -27.22
C SER A 250 -14.47 -7.66 -27.53
N TYR A 251 -14.40 -6.61 -28.34
CA TYR A 251 -13.18 -5.83 -28.50
C TYR A 251 -12.75 -5.22 -27.16
N LEU A 252 -11.46 -5.25 -26.90
CA LEU A 252 -10.82 -4.45 -25.85
C LEU A 252 -10.60 -3.01 -26.36
N PRO A 253 -10.40 -2.03 -25.47
CA PRO A 253 -10.03 -0.68 -25.88
C PRO A 253 -8.81 -0.68 -26.80
N GLU A 254 -8.89 0.06 -27.90
CA GLU A 254 -7.82 0.22 -28.91
C GLU A 254 -7.40 -1.07 -29.64
N GLU A 255 -8.08 -2.19 -29.41
CA GLU A 255 -7.78 -3.47 -30.05
C GLU A 255 -8.16 -3.48 -31.54
N THR A 256 -7.21 -3.86 -32.39
CA THR A 256 -7.46 -4.05 -33.83
C THR A 256 -8.18 -5.37 -34.11
N ALA A 257 -8.81 -5.48 -35.28
CA ALA A 257 -9.47 -6.73 -35.70
C ALA A 257 -8.52 -7.94 -35.75
N TYR A 258 -7.25 -7.70 -36.11
CA TYR A 258 -6.22 -8.74 -36.11
C TYR A 258 -5.88 -9.20 -34.70
N GLU A 259 -5.63 -8.27 -33.78
CA GLU A 259 -5.33 -8.58 -32.36
C GLU A 259 -6.49 -9.31 -31.68
N TYR A 260 -7.73 -8.86 -31.93
CA TYR A 260 -8.95 -9.55 -31.50
C TYR A 260 -8.94 -11.01 -31.96
N GLN A 261 -8.70 -11.26 -33.26
CA GLN A 261 -8.65 -12.63 -33.78
C GLN A 261 -7.53 -13.46 -33.12
N GLN A 262 -6.33 -12.89 -32.96
CA GLN A 262 -5.20 -13.58 -32.32
C GLN A 262 -5.50 -13.92 -30.85
N ARG A 263 -6.10 -12.99 -30.09
CA ARG A 263 -6.49 -13.22 -28.70
C ARG A 263 -7.52 -14.33 -28.57
N HIS A 264 -8.51 -14.39 -29.46
CA HIS A 264 -9.49 -15.48 -29.50
C HIS A 264 -8.87 -16.83 -29.84
N LEU A 265 -7.94 -16.88 -30.82
CA LEU A 265 -7.20 -18.10 -31.13
C LEU A 265 -6.37 -18.56 -29.93
N HIS A 266 -5.67 -17.63 -29.26
CA HIS A 266 -4.90 -17.90 -28.06
C HIS A 266 -5.78 -18.43 -26.92
N TYR A 267 -6.95 -17.81 -26.69
CA TYR A 267 -7.92 -18.29 -25.70
C TYR A 267 -8.32 -19.75 -25.94
N HIS A 268 -8.65 -20.11 -27.19
CA HIS A 268 -9.03 -21.47 -27.53
C HIS A 268 -7.87 -22.47 -27.41
N ASP A 269 -6.64 -22.07 -27.77
CA ASP A 269 -5.44 -22.89 -27.57
C ASP A 269 -5.19 -23.17 -26.07
N LEU A 270 -5.23 -22.12 -25.23
CA LEU A 270 -5.10 -22.26 -23.77
C LEU A 270 -6.18 -23.18 -23.19
N LEU A 271 -7.43 -22.96 -23.57
CA LEU A 271 -8.56 -23.76 -23.09
C LEU A 271 -8.38 -25.24 -23.45
N ASN A 272 -7.91 -25.53 -24.66
CA ASN A 272 -7.62 -26.89 -25.10
C ASN A 272 -6.48 -27.50 -24.29
N ARG A 273 -5.34 -26.81 -24.12
CA ARG A 273 -4.19 -27.30 -23.33
C ARG A 273 -4.57 -27.63 -21.89
N LEU A 274 -5.37 -26.76 -21.26
CA LEU A 274 -5.86 -26.99 -19.90
C LEU A 274 -6.76 -28.23 -19.84
N LYS A 275 -7.69 -28.39 -20.78
CA LYS A 275 -8.63 -29.55 -20.82
C LYS A 275 -7.93 -30.87 -21.14
N THR A 276 -6.95 -30.87 -22.04
CA THR A 276 -6.18 -32.07 -22.40
C THR A 276 -5.17 -32.44 -21.33
N GLY A 277 -4.88 -31.53 -20.39
CA GLY A 277 -3.90 -31.77 -19.34
C GLY A 277 -2.47 -31.61 -19.78
N SER A 278 -2.24 -30.85 -20.86
CA SER A 278 -0.90 -30.55 -21.38
C SER A 278 -0.12 -29.54 -20.51
N ILE A 279 -0.76 -28.98 -19.48
CA ILE A 279 -0.17 -28.07 -18.49
C ILE A 279 -0.12 -28.82 -17.16
N TYR A 280 1.08 -29.13 -16.69
CA TYR A 280 1.29 -30.01 -15.52
C TYR A 280 2.54 -29.67 -14.70
N ASN A 281 3.13 -28.51 -14.91
CA ASN A 281 4.22 -28.01 -14.07
C ASN A 281 4.09 -26.49 -13.84
N ILE A 282 4.81 -26.00 -12.83
CA ILE A 282 4.73 -24.59 -12.41
C ILE A 282 5.26 -23.64 -13.50
N VAL A 283 6.26 -24.06 -14.28
CA VAL A 283 6.85 -23.25 -15.36
C VAL A 283 5.85 -23.04 -16.49
N ASP A 284 5.00 -24.03 -16.78
CA ASP A 284 3.92 -23.89 -17.76
C ASP A 284 2.94 -22.78 -17.35
N LEU A 285 2.60 -22.68 -16.06
CA LEU A 285 1.68 -21.64 -15.57
C LEU A 285 2.21 -20.23 -15.87
N ILE A 286 3.52 -20.03 -15.75
CA ILE A 286 4.19 -18.77 -16.12
C ILE A 286 4.19 -18.59 -17.64
N THR A 287 4.57 -19.64 -18.37
CA THR A 287 4.71 -19.62 -19.84
C THR A 287 3.41 -19.26 -20.54
N TYR A 288 2.30 -19.78 -20.03
CA TYR A 288 0.96 -19.54 -20.55
C TYR A 288 0.23 -18.40 -19.84
N ASN A 289 0.93 -17.65 -18.98
CA ASN A 289 0.41 -16.50 -18.23
C ASN A 289 -0.94 -16.79 -17.53
N LEU A 290 -1.00 -17.92 -16.83
CA LEU A 290 -2.18 -18.36 -16.10
C LEU A 290 -2.27 -17.67 -14.74
N ASN A 291 -3.48 -17.57 -14.21
CA ASN A 291 -3.75 -16.95 -12.91
C ASN A 291 -3.23 -17.83 -11.76
N LEU A 292 -1.94 -17.65 -11.44
CA LEU A 292 -1.24 -18.34 -10.37
C LEU A 292 -1.85 -18.09 -9.01
N GLN A 293 -2.32 -16.86 -8.73
CA GLN A 293 -2.94 -16.55 -7.44
C GLN A 293 -4.20 -17.39 -7.24
N ARG A 294 -5.06 -17.47 -8.26
CA ARG A 294 -6.24 -18.34 -8.22
C ARG A 294 -5.87 -19.81 -8.07
N PHE A 295 -4.88 -20.28 -8.83
CA PHE A 295 -4.38 -21.65 -8.74
C PHE A 295 -3.90 -22.00 -7.33
N THR A 296 -3.05 -21.17 -6.73
CA THR A 296 -2.55 -21.34 -5.36
C THR A 296 -3.70 -21.32 -4.34
N THR A 297 -4.64 -20.37 -4.45
CA THR A 297 -5.82 -20.32 -3.59
C THR A 297 -6.66 -21.60 -3.71
N ASP A 298 -6.86 -22.12 -4.92
CA ASP A 298 -7.65 -23.35 -5.14
C ASP A 298 -6.97 -24.58 -4.56
N ILE A 299 -5.63 -24.69 -4.67
CA ILE A 299 -4.88 -25.77 -4.01
C ILE A 299 -5.09 -25.69 -2.49
N LEU A 300 -4.88 -24.53 -1.87
CA LEU A 300 -5.02 -24.35 -0.42
C LEU A 300 -6.44 -24.61 0.07
N THR A 301 -7.44 -24.31 -0.75
CA THR A 301 -8.86 -24.54 -0.40
C THR A 301 -9.23 -26.02 -0.54
N THR A 302 -8.70 -26.70 -1.56
CA THR A 302 -9.13 -28.07 -1.94
C THR A 302 -8.33 -29.16 -1.21
N TYR A 303 -7.06 -28.91 -0.87
CA TYR A 303 -6.26 -29.90 -0.17
C TYR A 303 -6.74 -30.01 1.28
N HIS A 304 -6.99 -31.24 1.72
CA HIS A 304 -7.46 -31.57 3.07
C HIS A 304 -6.36 -32.14 3.96
N GLU A 305 -5.12 -32.25 3.46
CA GLU A 305 -3.99 -32.77 4.21
C GLU A 305 -3.33 -31.64 5.02
N PRO A 306 -3.33 -31.69 6.37
CA PRO A 306 -2.72 -30.65 7.19
C PRO A 306 -1.22 -30.49 6.94
N ALA A 307 -0.52 -31.57 6.60
CA ALA A 307 0.92 -31.54 6.33
C ALA A 307 1.28 -30.64 5.14
N PHE A 308 0.47 -30.64 4.07
CA PHE A 308 0.67 -29.73 2.94
C PHE A 308 0.55 -28.26 3.37
N LEU A 309 -0.51 -27.93 4.13
CA LEU A 309 -0.76 -26.56 4.60
C LEU A 309 0.33 -26.08 5.57
N LEU A 310 0.85 -26.96 6.43
CA LEU A 310 1.95 -26.66 7.34
C LEU A 310 3.25 -26.38 6.56
N VAL A 311 3.58 -27.20 5.56
CA VAL A 311 4.75 -26.94 4.69
C VAL A 311 4.57 -25.63 3.93
N PHE A 312 3.39 -25.38 3.36
CA PHE A 312 3.11 -24.11 2.67
C PHE A 312 3.31 -22.90 3.59
N LEU A 313 2.72 -22.93 4.78
CA LEU A 313 2.86 -21.87 5.78
C LEU A 313 4.31 -21.68 6.23
N GLN A 314 5.05 -22.78 6.39
CA GLN A 314 6.48 -22.74 6.71
C GLN A 314 7.27 -22.06 5.59
N LYS A 315 7.07 -22.45 4.32
CA LYS A 315 7.78 -21.84 3.18
C LYS A 315 7.42 -20.37 3.00
N LEU A 316 6.15 -20.01 3.19
CA LEU A 316 5.72 -18.61 3.17
C LEU A 316 6.45 -17.79 4.23
N LYS A 317 6.59 -18.29 5.46
CA LYS A 317 7.35 -17.64 6.55
C LYS A 317 8.87 -17.58 6.32
N GLN A 318 9.43 -18.54 5.58
CA GLN A 318 10.86 -18.63 5.30
C GLN A 318 11.30 -17.83 4.07
N MET A 319 10.38 -17.54 3.15
CA MET A 319 10.68 -16.82 1.93
C MET A 319 11.14 -15.40 2.24
N THR A 320 12.28 -15.01 1.68
CA THR A 320 12.80 -13.65 1.74
C THR A 320 12.71 -13.00 0.36
N ILE A 321 12.39 -11.71 0.34
CA ILE A 321 12.24 -10.91 -0.87
C ILE A 321 13.27 -9.78 -0.79
N LEU A 322 14.09 -9.66 -1.82
CA LEU A 322 15.03 -8.55 -1.99
C LEU A 322 14.62 -7.77 -3.23
N ASP A 323 14.22 -6.51 -3.02
CA ASP A 323 13.97 -5.55 -4.09
C ASP A 323 15.02 -4.43 -4.02
N PRO A 324 16.13 -4.54 -4.78
CA PRO A 324 17.22 -3.57 -4.73
C PRO A 324 16.83 -2.21 -5.35
N THR A 325 15.73 -2.14 -6.09
CA THR A 325 15.23 -0.94 -6.78
C THR A 325 13.80 -0.63 -6.35
N CYS A 326 13.52 -0.75 -5.06
CA CYS A 326 12.16 -0.69 -4.56
C CYS A 326 11.46 0.65 -4.77
N GLY A 327 12.21 1.75 -4.92
CA GLY A 327 11.66 3.08 -5.17
C GLY A 327 10.59 3.45 -4.13
N SER A 328 9.35 3.69 -4.57
CA SER A 328 8.19 3.94 -3.72
C SER A 328 7.64 2.70 -2.97
N GLY A 329 8.22 1.52 -3.23
CA GLY A 329 7.85 0.25 -2.59
C GLY A 329 6.71 -0.50 -3.29
N ALA A 330 6.31 -0.13 -4.51
CA ALA A 330 5.15 -0.71 -5.21
C ALA A 330 5.19 -2.25 -5.30
N PHE A 331 6.34 -2.83 -5.63
CA PHE A 331 6.52 -4.29 -5.69
C PHE A 331 6.32 -4.96 -4.32
N LEU A 332 6.85 -4.34 -3.26
CA LEU A 332 6.75 -4.86 -1.89
C LEU A 332 5.32 -4.74 -1.35
N LEU A 333 4.61 -3.65 -1.66
CA LEU A 333 3.20 -3.50 -1.31
C LEU A 333 2.35 -4.55 -2.04
N ALA A 334 2.56 -4.73 -3.34
CA ALA A 334 1.92 -5.79 -4.11
C ALA A 334 2.23 -7.18 -3.55
N ALA A 335 3.45 -7.39 -3.02
CA ALA A 335 3.83 -8.68 -2.42
C ALA A 335 3.00 -8.97 -1.17
N VAL A 336 2.79 -7.96 -0.32
CA VAL A 336 1.93 -8.08 0.86
C VAL A 336 0.48 -8.35 0.44
N GLN A 337 -0.04 -7.62 -0.55
CA GLN A 337 -1.40 -7.80 -1.07
C GLN A 337 -1.64 -9.23 -1.62
N ILE A 338 -0.61 -9.88 -2.17
CA ILE A 338 -0.69 -11.25 -2.68
C ILE A 338 -0.48 -12.29 -1.57
N LEU A 339 0.49 -12.10 -0.69
CA LEU A 339 0.88 -13.10 0.32
C LEU A 339 -0.01 -13.12 1.56
N GLN A 340 -0.49 -11.95 2.01
CA GLN A 340 -1.34 -11.87 3.20
C GLN A 340 -2.62 -12.72 3.07
N PRO A 341 -3.40 -12.64 1.96
CA PRO A 341 -4.59 -13.48 1.81
C PRO A 341 -4.27 -14.98 1.83
N LEU A 342 -3.13 -15.38 1.26
CA LEU A 342 -2.70 -16.79 1.27
C LEU A 342 -2.31 -17.25 2.67
N TYR A 343 -1.59 -16.40 3.41
CA TYR A 343 -1.26 -16.65 4.81
C TYR A 343 -2.51 -16.83 5.67
N THR A 344 -3.46 -15.90 5.57
CA THR A 344 -4.73 -15.97 6.30
C THR A 344 -5.52 -17.23 5.93
N LEU A 345 -5.64 -17.53 4.64
CA LEU A 345 -6.33 -18.73 4.16
C LEU A 345 -5.70 -20.01 4.71
N CYS A 346 -4.36 -20.10 4.76
CA CYS A 346 -3.67 -21.25 5.34
C CYS A 346 -4.01 -21.45 6.82
N LEU A 347 -4.04 -20.37 7.61
CA LEU A 347 -4.39 -20.44 9.03
C LEU A 347 -5.83 -20.88 9.22
N GLU A 348 -6.78 -20.24 8.54
CA GLU A 348 -8.20 -20.58 8.60
C GLU A 348 -8.45 -22.06 8.22
N ARG A 349 -7.77 -22.55 7.18
CA ARG A 349 -7.88 -23.95 6.76
C ARG A 349 -7.28 -24.93 7.76
N LEU A 350 -6.16 -24.58 8.40
CA LEU A 350 -5.55 -25.39 9.46
C LEU A 350 -6.47 -25.48 10.68
N ASP A 351 -7.06 -24.37 11.10
CA ASP A 351 -7.98 -24.32 12.24
C ASP A 351 -9.20 -25.23 11.99
N ILE A 352 -9.83 -25.14 10.81
CA ILE A 352 -10.96 -26.00 10.42
C ILE A 352 -10.58 -27.49 10.48
N LEU A 353 -9.41 -27.87 9.92
CA LEU A 353 -9.00 -29.27 9.90
C LEU A 353 -8.65 -29.82 11.30
N ILE A 354 -8.13 -28.96 12.19
CA ILE A 354 -7.88 -29.33 13.60
C ILE A 354 -9.21 -29.52 14.33
N GLU A 355 -10.17 -28.61 14.17
CA GLU A 355 -11.50 -28.73 14.76
C GLU A 355 -12.20 -30.02 14.31
N ASP A 356 -12.21 -30.32 13.01
CA ASP A 356 -12.78 -31.55 12.43
C ASP A 356 -12.13 -32.81 13.03
N ALA A 357 -10.80 -32.83 13.17
CA ALA A 357 -10.08 -33.94 13.78
C ALA A 357 -10.44 -34.14 15.27
N THR A 358 -10.61 -33.05 16.02
CA THR A 358 -11.02 -33.12 17.43
C THR A 358 -12.46 -33.58 17.62
N LEU A 359 -13.35 -33.24 16.68
CA LEU A 359 -14.74 -33.70 16.68
C LEU A 359 -14.82 -35.20 16.34
N GLN A 360 -14.06 -35.66 15.34
CA GLN A 360 -13.99 -37.09 14.98
C GLN A 360 -13.36 -37.94 16.09
N GLY A 361 -12.37 -37.41 16.82
CA GLY A 361 -11.74 -38.08 17.97
C GLY A 361 -12.60 -38.14 19.25
N LYS A 362 -13.72 -37.42 19.32
CA LYS A 362 -14.68 -37.44 20.44
C LYS A 362 -15.86 -38.39 20.21
N VAL A 363 -15.92 -39.08 19.07
CA VAL A 363 -16.93 -40.11 18.75
C VAL A 363 -16.30 -41.50 18.90
N VAL A 364 -15.95 -41.89 20.13
CA VAL A 364 -15.65 -43.29 20.50
C VAL A 364 -16.22 -43.59 21.87
#